data_AF-A0A1G6L157-F1
#
_entry.id   AF-A0A1G6L157-F1
#
_cell.length_a   1.000
_cell.length_b   1.000
_cell.length_c   1.000
_cell.angle_alpha   90.00
_cell.angle_beta   90.00
_cell.angle_gamma   90.00
#
_symmetry.space_group_name_H-M   'P 1'
#
loop_
_entity.id
_entity.type
_entity.pdbx_description
1 polymer ?
#
loop_
_entity_poly.entity_id
_entity_poly.type
_entity_poly.pdbx_seq_one_letter_code
_entity_poly.pdbx_strand_id
1 'polypeptide(L)'
;MSEQAGDVEQPQARGHRVVVGVDGSAGARAAVRFAVEDAVRRDVPVEVVVAHRPPEEWMDFDAVGEARYRAAERTAVERTESAVAEALREVPEPHPVIHVTAVLGSAADALIRESAGADLLVVGSRGHGGFSSMLLGSTSMQCVLHAPCPVTVVHSAEAHRERLHLRRRTGGGRVRAHRRRFRGAAAEFTGP
;
A
#
# COMPACT_ATOMS: atom_id res chain seq x y z
N MET A 1 -5.50 30.94 -37.98
CA MET A 1 -4.99 30.88 -36.60
C MET A 1 -5.73 29.73 -35.94
N SER A 2 -5.17 28.52 -36.02
CA SER A 2 -5.79 27.31 -35.47
C SER A 2 -5.25 27.07 -34.08
N GLU A 3 -6.15 27.09 -33.11
CA GLU A 3 -5.90 26.77 -31.71
C GLU A 3 -5.51 25.29 -31.57
N GLN A 4 -4.30 25.06 -31.08
CA GLN A 4 -3.86 23.76 -30.58
C GLN A 4 -4.44 23.59 -29.18
N ALA A 5 -5.50 22.79 -29.08
CA ALA A 5 -5.95 22.23 -27.82
C ALA A 5 -4.85 21.30 -27.30
N GLY A 6 -4.32 21.62 -26.12
CA GLY A 6 -3.27 20.85 -25.47
C GLY A 6 -3.68 19.41 -25.24
N ASP A 7 -2.78 18.49 -25.59
CA ASP A 7 -2.85 17.08 -25.23
C ASP A 7 -3.01 16.98 -23.70
N VAL A 8 -4.21 16.60 -23.28
CA VAL A 8 -4.42 16.07 -21.93
C VAL A 8 -3.69 14.74 -21.93
N GLU A 9 -2.53 14.70 -21.29
CA GLU A 9 -1.69 13.51 -21.19
C GLU A 9 -2.51 12.39 -20.52
N GLN A 10 -3.06 11.52 -21.37
CA GLN A 10 -3.77 10.33 -20.94
C GLN A 10 -2.81 9.49 -20.10
N PRO A 11 -3.27 8.83 -19.02
CA PRO A 11 -2.40 7.96 -18.23
C PRO A 11 -1.83 6.91 -19.16
N GLN A 12 -0.56 7.09 -19.56
CA GLN A 12 0.17 6.10 -20.33
C GLN A 12 0.03 4.79 -19.58
N ALA A 13 -0.29 3.69 -20.27
CA ALA A 13 -0.41 2.38 -19.67
C ALA A 13 0.96 2.00 -19.08
N ARG A 14 1.22 2.45 -17.86
CA ARG A 14 2.40 2.11 -17.08
C ARG A 14 2.31 0.58 -16.94
N GLY A 15 3.36 -0.13 -17.35
CA GLY A 15 3.34 -1.59 -17.48
C GLY A 15 3.19 -2.34 -16.14
N HIS A 16 3.53 -3.64 -16.19
CA HIS A 16 3.56 -4.55 -15.04
C HIS A 16 4.34 -3.93 -13.86
N ARG A 17 3.64 -3.71 -12.74
CA ARG A 17 4.15 -3.07 -11.51
C ARG A 17 3.24 -3.36 -10.33
N VAL A 18 3.81 -3.23 -9.13
CA VAL A 18 3.04 -3.18 -7.88
C VAL A 18 2.91 -1.73 -7.43
N VAL A 19 1.68 -1.25 -7.22
CA VAL A 19 1.41 0.09 -6.66
C VAL A 19 1.20 -0.04 -5.15
N VAL A 20 1.77 0.85 -4.36
CA VAL A 20 1.53 0.89 -2.91
C VAL A 20 1.20 2.30 -2.43
N GLY A 21 0.09 2.41 -1.69
CA GLY A 21 -0.32 3.65 -1.07
C GLY A 21 0.33 3.87 0.29
N VAL A 22 0.89 5.06 0.48
CA VAL A 22 1.51 5.47 1.73
C VAL A 22 0.92 6.78 2.23
N ASP A 23 0.55 6.79 3.50
CA ASP A 23 0.03 7.99 4.17
C ASP A 23 0.97 8.49 5.28
N GLY A 24 2.05 7.76 5.57
CA GLY A 24 2.99 8.02 6.68
C GLY A 24 2.71 7.21 7.96
N SER A 25 1.67 6.37 7.97
CA SER A 25 1.26 5.63 9.16
C SER A 25 2.07 4.33 9.39
N ALA A 26 1.93 3.72 10.57
CA ALA A 26 2.48 2.38 10.83
C ALA A 26 1.86 1.30 9.92
N GLY A 27 0.61 1.49 9.48
CA GLY A 27 -0.04 0.63 8.48
C GLY A 27 0.65 0.72 7.12
N ALA A 28 1.07 1.92 6.71
CA ALA A 28 1.81 2.14 5.47
C ALA A 28 3.15 1.40 5.44
N ARG A 29 3.90 1.37 6.56
CA ARG A 29 5.18 0.61 6.63
C ARG A 29 5.01 -0.89 6.35
N ALA A 30 3.96 -1.50 6.90
CA ALA A 30 3.68 -2.91 6.62
C ALA A 30 3.27 -3.14 5.15
N ALA A 31 2.50 -2.22 4.58
CA ALA A 31 2.10 -2.27 3.18
C ALA A 31 3.31 -2.16 2.24
N VAL A 32 4.25 -1.25 2.50
CA VAL A 32 5.48 -1.08 1.71
C VAL A 32 6.31 -2.36 1.71
N ARG A 33 6.55 -2.97 2.87
CA ARG A 33 7.31 -4.24 2.95
C ARG A 33 6.65 -5.35 2.13
N PHE A 34 5.34 -5.51 2.28
CA PHE A 34 4.59 -6.49 1.50
C PHE A 34 4.71 -6.24 -0.01
N ALA A 35 4.55 -4.98 -0.43
CA ALA A 35 4.62 -4.59 -1.84
C ALA A 35 5.99 -4.90 -2.44
N VAL A 36 7.07 -4.59 -1.72
CA VAL A 36 8.45 -4.91 -2.15
C VAL A 36 8.66 -6.41 -2.25
N GLU A 37 8.30 -7.19 -1.22
CA GLU A 37 8.43 -8.64 -1.25
C GLU A 37 7.63 -9.28 -2.40
N ASP A 38 6.44 -8.75 -2.72
CA ASP A 38 5.61 -9.23 -3.82
C ASP A 38 6.17 -8.86 -5.19
N ALA A 39 6.69 -7.64 -5.32
CA ALA A 39 7.35 -7.16 -6.53
C ALA A 39 8.62 -7.96 -6.85
N VAL A 40 9.43 -8.33 -5.85
CA VAL A 40 10.59 -9.23 -6.04
C VAL A 40 10.15 -10.58 -6.62
N ARG A 41 9.06 -11.17 -6.10
CA ARG A 41 8.55 -12.45 -6.62
C ARG A 41 8.02 -12.37 -8.04
N ARG A 42 7.55 -11.18 -8.45
CA ARG A 42 6.99 -10.91 -9.78
C ARG A 42 8.01 -10.40 -10.78
N ASP A 43 9.19 -9.98 -10.33
CA ASP A 43 10.21 -9.31 -11.13
C ASP A 43 9.67 -8.03 -11.80
N VAL A 44 8.99 -7.19 -11.02
CA VAL A 44 8.39 -5.92 -11.48
C VAL A 44 8.78 -4.76 -10.56
N PRO A 45 8.75 -3.50 -11.03
CA PRO A 45 9.00 -2.34 -10.17
C PRO A 45 7.85 -2.09 -9.17
N VAL A 46 8.17 -1.31 -8.12
CA VAL A 46 7.20 -0.78 -7.17
C VAL A 46 6.99 0.71 -7.42
N GLU A 47 5.73 1.11 -7.55
CA GLU A 47 5.30 2.52 -7.58
C GLU A 47 4.69 2.89 -6.22
N VAL A 48 5.38 3.72 -5.46
CA VAL A 48 4.92 4.24 -4.18
C VAL A 48 4.17 5.54 -4.43
N VAL A 49 2.90 5.57 -4.07
CA VAL A 49 2.02 6.73 -4.29
C VAL A 49 1.68 7.37 -2.96
N VAL A 50 2.05 8.65 -2.82
CA VAL A 50 1.64 9.50 -1.71
C VAL A 50 0.67 10.56 -2.22
N ALA A 51 -0.52 10.62 -1.66
CA ALA A 51 -1.45 11.70 -1.96
C ALA A 51 -1.19 12.90 -1.05
N HIS A 52 -1.17 14.10 -1.62
CA HIS A 52 -1.08 15.34 -0.87
C HIS A 52 -2.17 16.32 -1.31
N ARG A 53 -2.58 17.19 -0.39
CA ARG A 53 -3.43 18.34 -0.69
C ARG A 53 -2.69 19.61 -0.27
N PRO A 54 -2.77 20.70 -1.05
CA PRO A 54 -2.32 22.01 -0.60
C PRO A 54 -3.14 22.42 0.63
N PRO A 55 -2.56 23.22 1.53
CA PRO A 55 -3.33 23.92 2.55
C PRO A 55 -4.48 24.72 1.91
N GLU A 56 -5.63 24.77 2.57
CA GLU A 56 -6.83 25.46 2.04
C GLU A 56 -6.55 26.95 1.78
N GLU A 57 -5.61 27.54 2.53
CA GLU A 57 -5.17 28.94 2.42
C GLU A 57 -4.40 29.24 1.12
N TRP A 58 -4.12 28.24 0.28
CA TRP A 58 -3.36 28.40 -0.98
C TRP A 58 -4.25 28.45 -2.23
N MET A 59 -5.58 28.38 -2.09
CA MET A 59 -6.50 28.37 -3.23
C MET A 59 -6.76 29.75 -3.87
N ASP A 60 -6.19 30.85 -3.32
CA ASP A 60 -6.52 32.24 -3.69
C ASP A 60 -5.41 33.04 -4.43
N PHE A 61 -4.23 32.48 -4.76
CA PHE A 61 -3.13 33.26 -5.37
C PHE A 61 -2.49 32.65 -6.64
N ASP A 62 -2.87 33.18 -7.80
CA ASP A 62 -2.54 32.70 -9.16
C ASP A 62 -1.04 32.63 -9.51
N ALA A 63 -0.17 33.47 -8.93
CA ALA A 63 1.27 33.45 -9.24
C ALA A 63 2.13 32.77 -8.15
N VAL A 64 1.49 32.37 -7.05
CA VAL A 64 2.11 31.69 -5.91
C VAL A 64 1.83 30.18 -5.95
N GLY A 65 0.90 29.77 -6.84
CA GLY A 65 0.29 28.45 -6.96
C GLY A 65 1.01 27.43 -7.85
N GLU A 66 2.23 27.64 -8.34
CA GLU A 66 2.98 26.55 -9.01
C GLU A 66 4.27 26.21 -8.26
N ALA A 67 5.08 27.22 -7.93
CA ALA A 67 6.32 27.03 -7.19
C ALA A 67 6.11 26.40 -5.81
N ARG A 68 5.03 26.79 -5.10
CA ARG A 68 4.67 26.19 -3.81
C ARG A 68 4.14 24.78 -3.94
N TYR A 69 3.39 24.46 -5.01
CA TYR A 69 2.93 23.10 -5.26
C TYR A 69 4.09 22.17 -5.55
N ARG A 70 5.01 22.57 -6.45
CA ARG A 70 6.23 21.81 -6.71
C ARG A 70 7.10 21.65 -5.45
N ALA A 71 7.13 22.64 -4.57
CA ALA A 71 7.84 22.53 -3.30
C ALA A 71 7.16 21.51 -2.36
N ALA A 72 5.83 21.57 -2.24
CA ALA A 72 5.06 20.63 -1.42
C ALA A 72 5.16 19.19 -1.96
N GLU A 73 5.10 19.02 -3.27
CA GLU A 73 5.29 17.75 -3.97
C GLU A 73 6.68 17.16 -3.66
N ARG A 74 7.75 17.94 -3.86
CA ARG A 74 9.12 17.52 -3.50
C ARG A 74 9.23 17.12 -2.03
N THR A 75 8.71 17.92 -1.12
CA THR A 75 8.70 17.58 0.32
C THR A 75 7.91 16.30 0.60
N ALA A 76 6.80 16.05 -0.09
CA ALA A 76 6.03 14.82 0.06
C ALA A 76 6.80 13.60 -0.45
N VAL A 77 7.49 13.72 -1.60
CA VAL A 77 8.37 12.68 -2.14
C VAL A 77 9.51 12.38 -1.17
N GLU A 78 10.29 13.39 -0.76
CA GLU A 78 11.46 13.22 0.13
C GLU A 78 11.10 12.54 1.47
N ARG A 79 9.97 12.95 2.06
CA ARG A 79 9.44 12.32 3.29
C ARG A 79 9.04 10.87 3.04
N THR A 80 8.44 10.60 1.89
CA THR A 80 7.98 9.27 1.52
C THR A 80 9.16 8.34 1.24
N GLU A 81 10.17 8.81 0.50
CA GLU A 81 11.42 8.08 0.30
C GLU A 81 12.09 7.72 1.62
N SER A 82 12.15 8.67 2.56
CA SER A 82 12.68 8.43 3.90
C SER A 82 11.89 7.35 4.66
N ALA A 83 10.55 7.39 4.58
CA ALA A 83 9.68 6.41 5.23
C ALA A 83 9.77 5.02 4.56
N VAL A 84 9.91 4.96 3.24
CA VAL A 84 10.15 3.73 2.48
C VAL A 84 11.48 3.13 2.90
N ALA A 85 12.57 3.92 2.90
CA ALA A 85 13.89 3.47 3.33
C ALA A 85 13.87 2.94 4.77
N GLU A 86 13.14 3.59 5.69
CA GLU A 86 12.93 3.07 7.05
C GLU A 86 12.20 1.73 7.05
N ALA A 87 11.11 1.60 6.28
CA ALA A 87 10.31 0.39 6.22
C ALA A 87 11.11 -0.82 5.69
N LEU A 88 12.10 -0.57 4.83
CA LEU A 88 12.89 -1.58 4.15
C LEU A 88 14.16 -2.01 4.89
N ARG A 89 14.51 -1.38 6.03
CA ARG A 89 15.71 -1.78 6.82
C ARG A 89 15.71 -3.26 7.23
N GLU A 90 14.53 -3.85 7.38
CA GLU A 90 14.34 -5.25 7.79
C GLU A 90 14.00 -6.17 6.61
N VAL A 91 13.91 -5.64 5.39
CA VAL A 91 13.58 -6.41 4.18
C VAL A 91 14.88 -6.83 3.49
N PRO A 92 15.13 -8.15 3.30
CA PRO A 92 16.34 -8.62 2.62
C PRO A 92 16.47 -8.09 1.19
N GLU A 93 17.72 -7.80 0.79
CA GLU A 93 18.10 -7.47 -0.59
C GLU A 93 18.10 -8.72 -1.50
N PRO A 94 17.97 -8.56 -2.84
CA PRO A 94 17.84 -7.29 -3.57
C PRO A 94 16.42 -6.72 -3.55
N HIS A 95 16.30 -5.40 -3.48
CA HIS A 95 15.03 -4.69 -3.71
C HIS A 95 14.77 -4.46 -5.21
N PRO A 96 13.51 -4.43 -5.65
CA PRO A 96 13.15 -4.05 -7.01
C PRO A 96 13.41 -2.55 -7.22
N VAL A 97 13.28 -2.07 -8.46
CA VAL A 97 13.25 -0.62 -8.71
C VAL A 97 12.03 -0.02 -8.00
N ILE A 98 12.26 1.02 -7.20
CA ILE A 98 11.20 1.73 -6.46
C ILE A 98 11.14 3.17 -6.96
N HIS A 99 9.95 3.59 -7.38
CA HIS A 99 9.63 4.97 -7.73
C HIS A 99 8.69 5.56 -6.68
N VAL A 100 8.89 6.82 -6.32
CA VAL A 100 8.01 7.54 -5.41
C VAL A 100 7.38 8.70 -6.15
N THR A 101 6.06 8.71 -6.22
CA THR A 101 5.28 9.77 -6.86
C THR A 101 4.34 10.41 -5.85
N ALA A 102 4.39 11.74 -5.78
CA ALA A 102 3.41 12.54 -5.05
C ALA A 102 2.30 12.97 -5.99
N VAL A 103 1.05 12.77 -5.55
CA VAL A 103 -0.15 13.03 -6.35
C VAL A 103 -1.04 14.02 -5.63
N LEU A 104 -1.44 15.08 -6.32
CA LEU A 104 -2.42 16.03 -5.82
C LEU A 104 -3.82 15.38 -5.75
N GLY A 105 -4.46 15.43 -4.59
CA GLY A 105 -5.86 15.01 -4.42
C GLY A 105 -6.12 14.19 -3.16
N SER A 106 -7.25 13.49 -3.15
CA SER A 106 -7.58 12.54 -2.08
C SER A 106 -6.77 11.25 -2.25
N ALA A 107 -6.46 10.57 -1.13
CA ALA A 107 -5.70 9.33 -1.18
C ALA A 107 -6.42 8.22 -1.96
N ALA A 108 -7.73 8.10 -1.82
CA ALA A 108 -8.49 7.07 -2.53
C ALA A 108 -8.48 7.33 -4.04
N ASP A 109 -8.79 8.57 -4.47
CA ASP A 109 -8.86 8.89 -5.90
C ASP A 109 -7.48 8.76 -6.57
N ALA A 110 -6.43 9.23 -5.90
CA ALA A 110 -5.06 9.08 -6.37
C ALA A 110 -4.71 7.59 -6.56
N LEU A 111 -4.96 6.75 -5.55
CA LEU A 111 -4.60 5.33 -5.63
C LEU A 111 -5.44 4.56 -6.65
N ILE A 112 -6.74 4.82 -6.73
CA ILE A 112 -7.62 4.18 -7.72
C ILE A 112 -7.12 4.51 -9.13
N ARG A 113 -6.83 5.78 -9.40
CA ARG A 113 -6.31 6.23 -10.70
C ARG A 113 -4.93 5.63 -11.00
N GLU A 114 -3.98 5.74 -10.08
CA GLU A 114 -2.61 5.24 -10.28
C GLU A 114 -2.52 3.72 -10.34
N SER A 115 -3.53 3.00 -9.84
CA SER A 115 -3.60 1.53 -9.92
C SER A 115 -4.04 1.01 -11.29
N ALA A 116 -4.47 1.87 -12.21
CA ALA A 116 -4.80 1.47 -13.58
C ALA A 116 -3.60 0.81 -14.27
N GLY A 117 -3.81 -0.41 -14.79
CA GLY A 117 -2.77 -1.22 -15.43
C GLY A 117 -1.73 -1.82 -14.49
N ALA A 118 -1.86 -1.65 -13.17
CA ALA A 118 -0.98 -2.31 -12.20
C ALA A 118 -1.37 -3.79 -12.02
N ASP A 119 -0.40 -4.64 -11.68
CA ASP A 119 -0.67 -6.05 -11.37
C ASP A 119 -1.28 -6.21 -9.98
N LEU A 120 -1.03 -5.25 -9.10
CA LEU A 120 -1.51 -5.23 -7.71
C LEU A 120 -1.48 -3.81 -7.14
N LEU A 121 -2.55 -3.43 -6.45
CA LEU A 121 -2.58 -2.30 -5.52
C LEU A 121 -2.46 -2.80 -4.07
N VAL A 122 -1.51 -2.27 -3.32
CA VAL A 122 -1.29 -2.58 -1.91
C VAL A 122 -1.62 -1.36 -1.06
N VAL A 123 -2.45 -1.55 -0.04
CA VAL A 123 -2.83 -0.50 0.91
C VAL A 123 -2.75 -1.01 2.34
N GLY A 124 -2.45 -0.11 3.28
CA GLY A 124 -2.61 -0.41 4.70
C GLY A 124 -4.09 -0.59 5.06
N SER A 125 -4.38 -1.38 6.10
CA SER A 125 -5.74 -1.53 6.64
C SER A 125 -6.26 -0.27 7.33
N ARG A 126 -5.36 0.60 7.84
CA ARG A 126 -5.69 1.83 8.58
C ARG A 126 -4.59 2.88 8.39
N GLY A 127 -4.97 4.15 8.52
CA GLY A 127 -4.09 5.32 8.42
C GLY A 127 -3.91 6.12 9.73
N HIS A 128 -3.61 7.42 9.62
CA HIS A 128 -3.29 8.31 10.75
C HIS A 128 -4.39 8.56 11.80
N GLY A 129 -5.68 8.35 11.49
CA GLY A 129 -6.81 8.71 12.36
C GLY A 129 -7.57 7.54 13.00
N GLY A 130 -6.97 6.36 13.10
CA GLY A 130 -7.71 5.10 13.28
C GLY A 130 -8.50 4.93 14.58
N PHE A 131 -9.84 4.91 14.49
CA PHE A 131 -10.72 4.26 15.46
C PHE A 131 -10.35 2.77 15.56
N SER A 132 -9.86 2.35 16.73
CA SER A 132 -9.27 1.00 16.90
C SER A 132 -10.27 -0.15 16.65
N SER A 133 -11.57 0.13 16.65
CA SER A 133 -12.65 -0.84 16.47
C SER A 133 -13.03 -1.16 15.01
N MET A 134 -12.59 -0.40 14.00
CA MET A 134 -12.97 -0.64 12.60
C MET A 134 -11.98 -1.56 11.86
N LEU A 135 -12.52 -2.44 10.99
CA LEU A 135 -11.75 -3.45 10.25
C LEU A 135 -10.93 -2.86 9.09
N LEU A 136 -11.43 -1.79 8.46
CA LEU A 136 -10.83 -1.12 7.30
C LEU A 136 -10.99 0.40 7.44
N GLY A 137 -9.97 1.16 7.03
CA GLY A 137 -10.05 2.60 6.84
C GLY A 137 -10.83 2.97 5.56
N SER A 138 -11.26 4.22 5.47
CA SER A 138 -12.02 4.75 4.33
C SER A 138 -11.27 4.58 3.00
N THR A 139 -9.99 4.96 2.95
CA THR A 139 -9.14 4.82 1.75
C THR A 139 -9.06 3.36 1.29
N SER A 140 -8.77 2.44 2.21
CA SER A 140 -8.64 1.02 1.89
C SER A 140 -9.96 0.44 1.38
N MET A 141 -11.09 0.83 1.98
CA MET A 141 -12.42 0.43 1.54
C MET A 141 -12.72 0.94 0.12
N GLN A 142 -12.47 2.22 -0.16
CA GLN A 142 -12.69 2.78 -1.49
C GLN A 142 -11.80 2.12 -2.55
N CYS A 143 -10.53 1.84 -2.23
CA CYS A 143 -9.64 1.12 -3.13
C CYS A 143 -10.18 -0.29 -3.44
N VAL A 144 -10.60 -1.05 -2.42
CA VAL A 144 -11.17 -2.39 -2.61
C VAL A 144 -12.42 -2.38 -3.49
N LEU A 145 -13.25 -1.35 -3.38
CA LEU A 145 -14.51 -1.26 -4.14
C LEU A 145 -14.33 -0.75 -5.58
N HIS A 146 -13.28 0.01 -5.87
CA HIS A 146 -13.19 0.80 -7.09
C HIS A 146 -11.90 0.66 -7.89
N ALA A 147 -10.85 0.04 -7.34
CA ALA A 147 -9.60 -0.13 -8.08
C ALA A 147 -9.82 -1.07 -9.29
N PRO A 148 -9.28 -0.72 -10.47
CA PRO A 148 -9.34 -1.54 -11.68
C PRO A 148 -8.39 -2.75 -11.67
N CYS A 149 -7.74 -3.05 -10.55
CA CYS A 149 -6.79 -4.15 -10.40
C CYS A 149 -6.97 -4.87 -9.05
N PRO A 150 -6.33 -6.05 -8.85
CA PRO A 150 -6.36 -6.73 -7.56
C PRO A 150 -5.88 -5.83 -6.42
N VAL A 151 -6.53 -5.92 -5.26
CA VAL A 151 -6.17 -5.11 -4.08
C VAL A 151 -5.78 -6.01 -2.91
N THR A 152 -4.60 -5.77 -2.34
CA THR A 152 -4.17 -6.38 -1.08
C THR A 152 -4.23 -5.36 0.05
N VAL A 153 -4.96 -5.71 1.12
CA VAL A 153 -5.02 -4.91 2.34
C VAL A 153 -4.14 -5.50 3.43
N VAL A 154 -3.11 -4.77 3.82
CA VAL A 154 -2.10 -5.21 4.79
C VAL A 154 -2.43 -4.70 6.20
N HIS A 155 -2.44 -5.62 7.17
CA HIS A 155 -2.66 -5.30 8.57
C HIS A 155 -1.33 -5.19 9.31
N SER A 156 -1.18 -4.17 10.16
CA SER A 156 0.01 -4.09 11.04
C SER A 156 -0.03 -5.18 12.12
N ALA A 157 1.14 -5.56 12.63
CA ALA A 157 1.25 -6.53 13.72
C ALA A 157 0.50 -6.09 14.99
N GLU A 158 0.32 -4.78 15.19
CA GLU A 158 -0.49 -4.21 16.27
C GLU A 158 -1.99 -4.47 16.07
N ALA A 159 -2.51 -4.27 14.86
CA ALA A 159 -3.89 -4.64 14.50
C ALA A 159 -4.13 -6.16 14.64
N HIS A 160 -3.12 -6.97 14.29
CA HIS A 160 -3.20 -8.42 14.48
C HIS A 160 -3.23 -8.81 15.96
N ARG A 161 -2.40 -8.18 16.80
CA ARG A 161 -2.39 -8.42 18.26
C ARG A 161 -3.72 -8.02 18.92
N GLU A 162 -4.28 -6.87 18.58
CA GLU A 162 -5.59 -6.42 19.08
C GLU A 162 -6.71 -7.42 18.75
N ARG A 163 -6.70 -7.98 17.53
CA ARG A 163 -7.62 -9.06 17.13
C ARG A 163 -7.48 -10.32 17.97
N LEU A 164 -6.25 -10.74 18.29
CA LEU A 164 -6.03 -11.89 19.17
C LEU A 164 -6.56 -11.62 20.59
N HIS A 165 -6.49 -10.37 21.07
CA HIS A 165 -7.04 -9.99 22.37
C HIS A 165 -8.58 -9.91 22.37
N LEU A 166 -9.22 -9.40 21.32
CA LEU A 166 -10.68 -9.39 21.17
C LEU A 166 -11.28 -10.79 21.06
N ARG A 167 -10.67 -11.71 20.29
CA ARG A 167 -11.12 -13.11 20.23
C ARG A 167 -11.06 -13.83 21.58
N ARG A 168 -10.12 -13.46 22.46
CA ARG A 168 -10.02 -14.00 23.82
C ARG A 168 -11.11 -13.48 24.77
N ARG A 169 -11.66 -12.28 24.55
CA ARG A 169 -12.71 -11.69 25.41
C ARG A 169 -14.11 -12.19 25.04
N THR A 170 -14.37 -12.46 23.77
CA THR A 170 -15.68 -12.95 23.28
C THR A 170 -15.81 -14.48 23.25
N GLY A 171 -14.74 -15.23 23.57
CA GLY A 171 -14.69 -16.69 23.45
C GLY A 171 -14.22 -17.37 24.72
N GLY A 172 -15.02 -17.31 25.79
CA GLY A 172 -14.89 -18.17 26.96
C GLY A 172 -15.31 -19.60 26.64
N GLY A 173 -14.57 -20.29 25.77
CA GLY A 173 -14.79 -21.69 25.41
C GLY A 173 -13.45 -22.37 25.17
N ARG A 174 -12.97 -23.12 26.16
CA ARG A 174 -11.72 -23.88 26.06
C ARG A 174 -11.88 -24.98 24.99
N VAL A 175 -11.38 -24.75 23.78
CA VAL A 175 -11.18 -25.86 22.84
C VAL A 175 -9.88 -26.56 23.23
N ARG A 176 -10.02 -27.73 23.88
CA ARG A 176 -8.89 -28.65 24.11
C ARG A 176 -8.38 -29.13 22.74
N ALA A 177 -7.16 -28.74 22.39
CA ALA A 177 -6.46 -29.29 21.23
C ALA A 177 -6.10 -30.76 21.50
N HIS A 178 -6.84 -31.69 20.90
CA HIS A 178 -6.44 -33.09 20.86
C HIS A 178 -5.29 -33.24 19.85
N ARG A 179 -4.05 -33.35 20.34
CA ARG A 179 -2.92 -33.79 19.51
C ARG A 179 -3.15 -35.25 19.10
N ARG A 180 -3.55 -35.49 17.85
CA ARG A 180 -3.38 -36.81 17.23
C ARG A 180 -1.91 -36.93 16.79
N ARG A 181 -1.18 -37.84 17.43
CA ARG A 181 0.11 -38.33 16.93
C ARG A 181 -0.17 -39.22 15.72
N PHE A 182 0.37 -38.88 14.56
CA PHE A 182 0.54 -39.84 13.47
C PHE A 182 1.85 -40.60 13.69
N ARG A 183 1.78 -41.93 13.64
CA ARG A 183 2.89 -42.89 13.80
C ARG A 183 2.88 -43.80 12.56
N GLY A 184 4.06 -43.96 11.94
CA GLY A 184 4.39 -44.99 10.92
C GLY A 184 3.85 -44.70 9.51
N ALA A 185 4.49 -45.14 8.42
CA ALA A 185 5.51 -46.19 8.29
C ALA A 185 6.45 -45.87 7.11
N ALA A 186 7.71 -46.24 7.28
CA ALA A 186 8.67 -46.40 6.18
C ALA A 186 8.30 -47.64 5.37
N ALA A 187 8.36 -47.55 4.05
CA ALA A 187 8.40 -48.70 3.16
C ALA A 187 9.52 -48.45 2.14
N GLU A 188 10.57 -49.24 2.29
CA GLU A 188 11.61 -49.47 1.28
C GLU A 188 10.96 -50.05 0.01
N PHE A 189 11.40 -49.62 -1.16
CA PHE A 189 11.07 -50.28 -2.41
C PHE A 189 12.32 -50.46 -3.27
N THR A 190 12.60 -51.73 -3.56
CA THR A 190 13.79 -52.27 -4.21
C THR A 190 13.43 -52.71 -5.63
N GLY A 191 14.18 -52.25 -6.63
CA GLY A 191 14.35 -52.88 -7.95
C GLY A 191 13.11 -53.04 -8.83
N PRO A 192 13.24 -53.48 -10.09
CA PRO A 192 14.36 -54.23 -10.68
C PRO A 192 15.44 -53.40 -11.39
#